data_AF-A0A2K5MZ80-F1
#
_entry.id   AF-A0A2K5MZ80-F1
#
_cell.length_a   1.000
_cell.length_b   1.000
_cell.length_c   1.000
_cell.angle_alpha   90.00
_cell.angle_beta   90.00
_cell.angle_gamma   90.00
#
_symmetry.space_group_name_H-M   'P 1'
#
loop_
_entity.id
_entity.type
_entity.pdbx_description
1 polymer ?
#
loop_
_entity_poly.entity_id
_entity_poly.type
_entity_poly.pdbx_seq_one_letter_code
_entity_poly.pdbx_strand_id
1 'polypeptide(L)'
;MGQKLSGSLKSVEVREPALRPAKRELRGAEPGRPARLDQLLDMPAAGLAVQLRHAWNPEDRSLNVFVKDDDRLTFHRHPVAQSTDGIRGKVGHARGLHAWQINWPARQRGTHAVVGVATARAPLHSVGYTALVGSDAESWGWDLGRSRLYHDGKNRPGVAYPAFLGPDEAFALPDSLLVVLDMDEGTLSFIVDGQYLGVAFRGLKGKKLYPVVSAVWGHCEVTMRYINGLDR
;
A
#
# COMPACT_ATOMS: atom_id res chain seq x y z
N MET A 1 46.30 -9.18 -33.04
CA MET A 1 45.04 -9.79 -33.51
C MET A 1 44.09 -9.80 -32.32
N GLY A 2 43.38 -8.69 -32.09
CA GLY A 2 42.62 -8.43 -30.86
C GLY A 2 41.14 -8.73 -31.02
N GLN A 3 40.63 -9.66 -30.21
CA GLN A 3 39.21 -9.97 -30.07
C GLN A 3 38.48 -8.79 -29.41
N LYS A 4 37.31 -8.41 -29.95
CA LYS A 4 36.29 -7.62 -29.25
C LYS A 4 35.02 -8.46 -29.15
N LEU A 5 34.72 -8.94 -27.94
CA LEU A 5 33.40 -9.45 -27.57
C LEU A 5 32.57 -8.27 -27.07
N SER A 6 31.64 -7.78 -27.89
CA SER A 6 30.62 -6.82 -27.45
C SER A 6 29.32 -7.56 -27.13
N GLY A 7 29.14 -7.91 -25.86
CA GLY A 7 27.84 -8.36 -25.35
C GLY A 7 26.95 -7.17 -25.07
N SER A 8 26.00 -6.87 -25.97
CA SER A 8 24.88 -5.98 -25.65
C SER A 8 23.84 -6.75 -24.82
N LEU A 9 23.75 -6.42 -23.54
CA LEU A 9 22.59 -6.76 -22.71
C LEU A 9 21.41 -5.93 -23.21
N LYS A 10 20.50 -6.55 -23.97
CA LYS A 10 19.20 -5.97 -24.29
C LYS A 10 18.34 -6.04 -23.02
N SER A 11 18.11 -4.90 -22.39
CA SER A 11 17.03 -4.74 -21.41
C SER A 11 15.70 -4.99 -22.13
N VAL A 12 14.99 -6.04 -21.71
CA VAL A 12 13.62 -6.30 -22.18
C VAL A 12 12.72 -5.34 -21.42
N GLU A 13 12.43 -4.18 -22.02
CA GLU A 13 11.32 -3.33 -21.57
C GLU A 13 10.01 -4.05 -21.88
N VAL A 14 9.40 -4.63 -20.84
CA VAL A 14 8.02 -5.10 -20.91
C VAL A 14 7.15 -3.85 -21.02
N ARG A 15 6.72 -3.53 -22.24
CA ARG A 15 5.82 -2.41 -22.51
C ARG A 15 4.44 -2.75 -21.96
N GLU A 16 4.12 -2.26 -20.77
CA GLU A 16 2.81 -2.44 -20.14
C GLU A 16 1.72 -1.74 -20.96
N PRO A 17 0.54 -2.37 -21.15
CA PRO A 17 -0.55 -1.77 -21.91
C PRO A 17 -1.08 -0.50 -21.22
N ALA A 18 -1.43 0.50 -22.03
CA ALA A 18 -1.98 1.76 -21.55
C ALA A 18 -3.38 1.52 -20.95
N LEU A 19 -3.50 1.70 -19.63
CA LEU A 19 -4.78 1.63 -18.92
C LEU A 19 -5.70 2.79 -19.36
N ARG A 20 -6.95 2.47 -19.71
CA ARG A 20 -7.97 3.49 -19.97
C ARG A 20 -8.48 4.00 -18.63
N PRO A 21 -8.48 5.33 -18.36
CA PRO A 21 -9.06 5.84 -17.13
C PRO A 21 -10.58 5.65 -17.18
N ALA A 22 -11.07 4.57 -16.56
CA ALA A 22 -12.48 4.38 -16.34
C ALA A 22 -12.88 5.26 -15.13
N LYS A 23 -13.48 6.42 -15.41
CA LYS A 23 -14.16 7.22 -14.38
C LYS A 23 -15.46 6.51 -14.00
N ARG A 24 -15.37 5.39 -13.29
CA ARG A 24 -16.53 4.73 -12.72
C ARG A 24 -16.58 5.08 -11.24
N GLU A 25 -17.73 5.55 -10.77
CA GLU A 25 -18.03 5.62 -9.34
C GLU A 25 -18.09 4.20 -8.76
N LEU A 26 -17.87 4.06 -7.46
CA LEU A 26 -18.02 2.80 -6.72
C LEU A 26 -19.47 2.30 -6.88
N ARG A 27 -19.70 1.46 -7.89
CA ARG A 27 -21.02 0.95 -8.29
C ARG A 27 -20.98 -0.58 -8.43
N GLY A 28 -20.41 -1.24 -7.42
CA GLY A 28 -20.47 -2.69 -7.24
C GLY A 28 -21.26 -3.03 -5.98
N ALA A 29 -21.92 -4.19 -5.96
CA ALA A 29 -22.53 -4.71 -4.72
C ALA A 29 -21.43 -4.86 -3.66
N GLU A 30 -21.68 -4.35 -2.45
CA GLU A 30 -20.74 -4.49 -1.36
C GLU A 30 -20.60 -5.97 -0.98
N PRO A 31 -19.38 -6.54 -1.01
CA PRO A 31 -19.15 -7.88 -0.51
C PRO A 31 -19.55 -7.99 0.96
N GLY A 32 -19.92 -9.19 1.43
CA GLY A 32 -20.26 -9.43 2.83
C GLY A 32 -19.16 -8.91 3.78
N ARG A 33 -19.48 -7.88 4.55
CA ARG A 33 -18.58 -7.26 5.51
C ARG A 33 -18.55 -8.06 6.82
N PRO A 34 -17.37 -8.38 7.39
CA PRO A 34 -17.29 -9.13 8.64
C PRO A 34 -17.85 -8.31 9.83
N ALA A 35 -18.66 -8.92 10.70
CA ALA A 35 -19.24 -8.23 11.86
C ALA A 35 -18.20 -7.62 12.82
N ARG A 36 -17.03 -8.26 12.98
CA ARG A 36 -15.92 -7.70 13.79
C ARG A 36 -15.40 -6.38 13.23
N LEU A 37 -15.49 -6.17 11.91
CA LEU A 37 -15.09 -4.92 11.28
C LEU A 37 -16.05 -3.80 11.64
N ASP A 38 -17.35 -4.04 11.61
CA ASP A 38 -18.34 -3.04 12.04
C ASP A 38 -18.16 -2.71 13.52
N GLN A 39 -17.99 -3.72 14.38
CA GLN A 39 -17.67 -3.51 15.80
C GLN A 39 -16.42 -2.62 16.00
N LEU A 40 -15.36 -2.83 15.22
CA LEU A 40 -14.13 -2.03 15.32
C LEU A 40 -14.37 -0.57 14.92
N LEU A 41 -15.15 -0.35 13.85
CA LEU A 41 -15.40 0.96 13.27
C LEU A 41 -16.44 1.77 14.06
N ASP A 42 -17.35 1.11 14.77
CA ASP A 42 -18.35 1.74 15.64
C ASP A 42 -17.74 2.24 16.97
N MET A 43 -16.56 1.74 17.35
CA MET A 43 -15.83 2.25 18.50
C MET A 43 -15.31 3.67 18.24
N PRO A 44 -15.27 4.56 19.26
CA PRO A 44 -14.57 5.83 19.16
C PRO A 44 -13.14 5.63 18.68
N ALA A 45 -12.72 6.39 17.66
CA ALA A 45 -11.39 6.29 17.10
C ALA A 45 -10.31 6.53 18.17
N ALA A 46 -9.20 5.81 18.05
CA ALA A 46 -8.10 5.89 18.99
C ALA A 46 -7.54 7.31 19.09
N GLY A 47 -7.27 7.76 20.32
CA GLY A 47 -6.73 9.11 20.57
C GLY A 47 -5.31 9.31 20.04
N LEU A 48 -4.87 10.57 19.97
CA LEU A 48 -3.60 10.98 19.35
C LEU A 48 -2.38 10.21 19.88
N ALA A 49 -2.32 9.92 21.19
CA ALA A 49 -1.22 9.15 21.77
C ALA A 49 -1.11 7.73 21.18
N VAL A 50 -2.25 7.09 20.88
CA VAL A 50 -2.29 5.76 20.24
C VAL A 50 -1.90 5.88 18.77
N GLN A 51 -2.40 6.90 18.08
CA GLN A 51 -2.06 7.17 16.67
C GLN A 51 -0.55 7.36 16.51
N LEU A 52 0.09 8.16 17.37
CA LEU A 52 1.54 8.42 17.33
C LEU A 52 2.40 7.17 17.61
N ARG A 53 1.89 6.23 18.42
CA ARG A 53 2.55 4.93 18.64
C ARG A 53 2.52 4.04 17.40
N HIS A 54 1.47 4.14 16.59
CA HIS A 54 1.29 3.34 15.37
C HIS A 54 1.73 4.07 14.09
N ALA A 55 2.09 5.35 14.18
CA ALA A 55 2.49 6.21 13.07
C ALA A 55 3.73 5.68 12.33
N TRP A 56 4.09 6.37 11.25
CA TRP A 56 5.31 6.12 10.50
C TRP A 56 6.56 6.09 11.40
N ASN A 57 7.46 5.15 11.10
CA ASN A 57 8.69 4.98 11.85
C ASN A 57 9.84 5.79 11.22
N PRO A 58 10.33 6.87 11.87
CA PRO A 58 11.45 7.64 11.33
C PRO A 58 12.77 6.84 11.27
N GLU A 59 12.85 5.69 11.95
CA GLU A 59 14.02 4.80 11.98
C GLU A 59 13.91 3.63 10.98
N ASP A 60 12.76 3.45 10.32
CA ASP A 60 12.51 2.32 9.41
C ASP A 60 11.88 2.78 8.09
N ARG A 61 12.73 3.38 7.25
CA ARG A 61 12.35 4.13 6.04
C ARG A 61 13.47 4.15 4.99
N SER A 62 13.11 4.49 3.75
CA SER A 62 14.07 5.03 2.78
C SER A 62 14.68 6.33 3.32
N LEU A 63 15.94 6.59 2.96
CA LEU A 63 16.60 7.86 3.28
C LEU A 63 15.98 9.05 2.54
N ASN A 64 15.24 8.80 1.45
CA ASN A 64 14.62 9.84 0.63
C ASN A 64 13.24 10.30 1.16
N VAL A 65 12.76 9.75 2.27
CA VAL A 65 11.54 10.21 2.95
C VAL A 65 11.87 10.59 4.38
N PHE A 66 11.13 11.51 4.97
CA PHE A 66 11.25 11.87 6.39
C PHE A 66 9.87 12.09 7.00
N VAL A 67 9.70 11.75 8.28
CA VAL A 67 8.48 12.08 9.03
C VAL A 67 8.52 13.56 9.38
N LYS A 68 7.43 14.28 9.16
CA LYS A 68 7.37 15.72 9.41
C LYS A 68 7.38 16.02 10.92
N ASP A 69 8.07 17.07 11.33
CA ASP A 69 8.16 17.47 12.74
C ASP A 69 6.86 18.10 13.25
N ASP A 70 6.19 18.87 12.39
CA ASP A 70 4.91 19.54 12.66
C ASP A 70 3.71 18.58 12.57
N ASP A 71 3.84 17.48 11.82
CA ASP A 71 2.85 16.40 11.75
C ASP A 71 3.51 15.01 11.72
N ARG A 72 3.69 14.44 12.91
CA ARG A 72 4.33 13.13 13.10
C ARG A 72 3.50 11.94 12.57
N LEU A 73 2.30 12.17 12.04
CA LEU A 73 1.49 11.14 11.37
C LEU A 73 1.75 11.10 9.86
N THR A 74 2.52 12.07 9.33
CA THR A 74 2.75 12.28 7.91
C THR A 74 4.24 12.21 7.59
N PHE A 75 4.60 11.52 6.51
CA PHE A 75 5.93 11.64 5.93
C PHE A 75 5.89 12.50 4.67
N HIS A 76 7.03 13.11 4.34
CA HIS A 76 7.29 13.84 3.11
C HIS A 76 8.39 13.12 2.32
N ARG A 77 8.25 13.03 0.99
CA ARG A 77 9.26 12.45 0.09
C ARG A 77 10.06 13.52 -0.64
N HIS A 78 11.40 13.47 -0.56
CA HIS A 78 12.28 14.32 -1.36
C HIS A 78 12.08 14.07 -2.87
N PRO A 79 12.25 15.10 -3.74
CA PRO A 79 12.05 14.98 -5.19
C PRO A 79 13.23 14.27 -5.88
N VAL A 80 13.49 13.02 -5.50
CA VAL A 80 14.55 12.20 -6.07
C VAL A 80 14.04 11.49 -7.32
N ALA A 81 14.70 11.74 -8.45
CA ALA A 81 14.37 11.10 -9.72
C ALA A 81 14.78 9.62 -9.75
N GLN A 82 14.06 8.81 -10.52
CA GLN A 82 14.35 7.37 -10.69
C GLN A 82 14.50 6.63 -9.36
N SER A 83 13.60 6.91 -8.42
CA SER A 83 13.59 6.33 -7.09
C SER A 83 12.17 5.97 -6.67
N THR A 84 12.00 4.78 -6.11
CA THR A 84 10.82 4.38 -5.34
C THR A 84 11.20 4.26 -3.89
N ASP A 85 10.41 4.87 -3.01
CA ASP A 85 10.75 5.03 -1.60
C ASP A 85 9.59 4.64 -0.70
N GLY A 86 9.87 3.83 0.31
CA GLY A 86 8.89 3.34 1.26
C GLY A 86 9.26 3.65 2.71
N ILE A 87 8.27 3.46 3.58
CA ILE A 87 8.37 3.64 5.03
C ILE A 87 7.39 2.70 5.70
N ARG A 88 7.79 2.10 6.82
CA ARG A 88 6.93 1.25 7.66
C ARG A 88 6.34 2.03 8.83
N GLY A 89 5.17 1.60 9.30
CA GLY A 89 4.65 1.98 10.61
C GLY A 89 5.50 1.39 11.74
N LYS A 90 5.44 1.99 12.93
CA LYS A 90 6.23 1.56 14.09
C LYS A 90 5.82 0.18 14.64
N VAL A 91 4.54 -0.17 14.54
CA VAL A 91 4.00 -1.38 15.16
C VAL A 91 3.82 -2.47 14.12
N GLY A 92 4.40 -3.63 14.40
CA GLY A 92 4.18 -4.86 13.63
C GLY A 92 3.11 -5.70 14.31
N HIS A 93 2.00 -5.92 13.62
CA HIS A 93 0.84 -6.67 14.07
C HIS A 93 1.04 -8.16 13.84
N ALA A 94 0.70 -8.99 14.84
CA ALA A 94 0.86 -10.44 14.80
C ALA A 94 -0.42 -11.22 15.15
N ARG A 95 -1.45 -10.54 15.66
CA ARG A 95 -2.76 -11.07 16.04
C ARG A 95 -3.78 -9.93 16.05
N GLY A 96 -5.06 -10.26 16.12
CA GLY A 96 -6.14 -9.26 16.21
C GLY A 96 -6.49 -8.62 14.87
N LEU A 97 -7.56 -7.84 14.89
CA LEU A 97 -8.04 -7.02 13.79
C LEU A 97 -7.57 -5.58 14.00
N HIS A 98 -7.03 -4.96 12.96
CA HIS A 98 -6.51 -3.59 13.00
C HIS A 98 -7.00 -2.80 11.79
N ALA A 99 -7.34 -1.53 12.01
CA ALA A 99 -7.65 -0.61 10.92
C ALA A 99 -6.87 0.69 11.06
N TRP A 100 -6.38 1.21 9.93
CA TRP A 100 -5.79 2.54 9.84
C TRP A 100 -6.23 3.23 8.56
N GLN A 101 -6.38 4.56 8.63
CA GLN A 101 -6.61 5.40 7.48
C GLN A 101 -5.28 5.79 6.85
N ILE A 102 -5.24 5.76 5.52
CA ILE A 102 -4.24 6.44 4.72
C ILE A 102 -4.91 7.64 4.06
N ASN A 103 -4.30 8.83 4.21
CA ASN A 103 -4.62 9.99 3.40
C ASN A 103 -3.44 10.27 2.48
N TRP A 104 -3.67 10.13 1.18
CA TRP A 104 -2.69 10.36 0.13
C TRP A 104 -3.36 11.14 -1.01
N PRO A 105 -3.10 12.45 -1.11
CA PRO A 105 -3.68 13.30 -2.14
C PRO A 105 -3.50 12.70 -3.54
N ALA A 106 -4.58 12.57 -4.31
CA ALA A 106 -4.56 11.88 -5.61
C ALA A 106 -3.57 12.51 -6.60
N ARG A 107 -3.39 13.83 -6.54
CA ARG A 107 -2.43 14.59 -7.36
C ARG A 107 -0.96 14.33 -6.99
N GLN A 108 -0.69 13.66 -5.87
CA GLN A 108 0.64 13.36 -5.36
C GLN A 108 1.00 11.86 -5.44
N ARG A 109 0.29 11.08 -6.27
CA ARG A 109 0.52 9.63 -6.40
C ARG A 109 1.56 9.26 -7.45
N GLY A 110 1.61 10.00 -8.55
CA GLY A 110 2.52 9.69 -9.67
C GLY A 110 2.20 8.36 -10.35
N THR A 111 3.22 7.71 -10.91
CA THR A 111 3.08 6.47 -11.70
C THR A 111 2.88 5.23 -10.84
N HIS A 112 3.33 5.24 -9.58
CA HIS A 112 3.22 4.12 -8.65
C HIS A 112 3.00 4.65 -7.23
N ALA A 113 1.78 4.47 -6.74
CA ALA A 113 1.41 4.73 -5.35
C ALA A 113 0.82 3.45 -4.78
N VAL A 114 1.57 2.78 -3.92
CA VAL A 114 1.18 1.46 -3.41
C VAL A 114 1.01 1.51 -1.90
N VAL A 115 -0.12 0.97 -1.43
CA VAL A 115 -0.48 0.89 0.00
C VAL A 115 -0.66 -0.55 0.41
N GLY A 116 -0.14 -0.95 1.58
CA GLY A 116 -0.45 -2.26 2.13
C GLY A 116 0.31 -2.60 3.40
N VAL A 117 0.80 -3.84 3.46
CA VAL A 117 1.52 -4.38 4.62
C VAL A 117 2.81 -5.10 4.20
N ALA A 118 3.79 -5.11 5.08
CA ALA A 118 5.07 -5.78 4.85
C ALA A 118 5.62 -6.43 6.10
N THR A 119 6.48 -7.43 5.92
CA THR A 119 7.37 -7.89 6.99
C THR A 119 8.49 -6.85 7.21
N ALA A 120 9.27 -7.03 8.28
CA ALA A 120 10.47 -6.24 8.52
C ALA A 120 11.58 -6.47 7.47
N ARG A 121 11.49 -7.54 6.66
CA ARG A 121 12.50 -7.87 5.65
C ARG A 121 12.26 -7.18 4.31
N ALA A 122 11.06 -6.66 4.05
CA ALA A 122 10.76 -6.04 2.77
C ALA A 122 11.68 -4.82 2.52
N PRO A 123 12.24 -4.66 1.32
CA PRO A 123 13.03 -3.49 0.98
C PRO A 123 12.17 -2.22 0.99
N LEU A 124 12.74 -1.11 1.45
CA LEU A 124 12.07 0.19 1.48
C LEU A 124 12.58 1.17 0.43
N HIS A 125 13.47 0.73 -0.46
CA HIS A 125 13.96 1.54 -1.57
C HIS A 125 14.21 0.67 -2.80
N SER A 126 13.99 1.25 -3.98
CA SER A 126 14.40 0.69 -5.27
C SER A 126 14.81 1.81 -6.21
N VAL A 127 15.79 1.53 -7.07
CA VAL A 127 16.07 2.35 -8.24
C VAL A 127 14.94 2.18 -9.26
N GLY A 128 14.64 3.26 -9.98
CA GLY A 128 13.54 3.36 -10.95
C GLY A 128 12.19 3.65 -10.31
N TYR A 129 11.15 3.75 -11.14
CA TYR A 129 9.76 3.91 -10.69
C TYR A 129 9.03 2.58 -10.76
N THR A 130 8.79 1.97 -9.61
CA THR A 130 8.22 0.62 -9.49
C THR A 130 7.08 0.56 -8.46
N ALA A 131 6.22 -0.45 -8.57
CA ALA A 131 5.37 -0.89 -7.47
C ALA A 131 6.20 -1.72 -6.47
N LEU A 132 7.00 -1.03 -5.63
CA LEU A 132 7.94 -1.69 -4.72
C LEU A 132 7.26 -2.57 -3.67
N VAL A 133 6.24 -2.04 -2.98
CA VAL A 133 5.39 -2.85 -2.09
C VAL A 133 4.62 -3.86 -2.94
N GLY A 134 4.72 -5.14 -2.59
CA GLY A 134 4.15 -6.25 -3.35
C GLY A 134 5.07 -6.81 -4.44
N SER A 135 6.27 -6.25 -4.66
CA SER A 135 7.20 -6.72 -5.70
C SER A 135 7.82 -8.08 -5.40
N ASP A 136 7.91 -8.46 -4.12
CA ASP A 136 8.46 -9.73 -3.64
C ASP A 136 7.51 -10.41 -2.62
N ALA A 137 7.97 -11.51 -2.03
CA ALA A 137 7.19 -12.30 -1.07
C ALA A 137 7.07 -11.66 0.33
N GLU A 138 7.77 -10.55 0.60
CA GLU A 138 7.84 -9.92 1.92
C GLU A 138 6.81 -8.79 2.10
N SER A 139 6.04 -8.48 1.06
CA SER A 139 5.03 -7.42 1.09
C SER A 139 3.79 -7.73 0.24
N TRP A 140 2.69 -7.07 0.59
CA TRP A 140 1.38 -7.16 -0.07
C TRP A 140 0.84 -5.75 -0.25
N GLY A 141 0.60 -5.34 -1.50
CA GLY A 141 0.29 -3.95 -1.83
C GLY A 141 -0.82 -3.78 -2.86
N TRP A 142 -1.62 -2.73 -2.69
CA TRP A 142 -2.57 -2.25 -3.69
C TRP A 142 -2.01 -1.01 -4.37
N ASP A 143 -1.71 -1.11 -5.67
CA ASP A 143 -1.37 0.03 -6.52
C ASP A 143 -2.64 0.82 -6.82
N LEU A 144 -2.73 2.01 -6.22
CA LEU A 144 -3.90 2.86 -6.27
C LEU A 144 -4.16 3.40 -7.69
N GLY A 145 -3.10 3.66 -8.47
CA GLY A 145 -3.23 4.19 -9.83
C GLY A 145 -3.71 3.14 -10.82
N ARG A 146 -3.28 1.89 -10.63
CA ARG A 146 -3.63 0.76 -11.50
C ARG A 146 -4.86 -0.03 -11.03
N SER A 147 -5.31 0.20 -9.80
CA SER A 147 -6.34 -0.64 -9.16
C SER A 147 -5.95 -2.13 -9.20
N ARG A 148 -4.68 -2.43 -8.88
CA ARG A 148 -4.13 -3.79 -8.92
C ARG A 148 -3.42 -4.17 -7.63
N LEU A 149 -3.64 -5.39 -7.20
CA LEU A 149 -2.99 -6.02 -6.06
C LEU A 149 -1.71 -6.72 -6.51
N TYR A 150 -0.64 -6.50 -5.78
CA TYR A 150 0.67 -7.10 -6.00
C TYR A 150 1.15 -7.81 -4.73
N HIS A 151 1.62 -9.04 -4.92
CA HIS A 151 2.39 -9.82 -3.96
C HIS A 151 3.25 -10.78 -4.76
N ASP A 152 4.55 -10.81 -4.50
CA ASP A 152 5.50 -11.54 -5.35
C ASP A 152 5.41 -11.11 -6.83
N GLY A 153 5.21 -9.80 -7.06
CA GLY A 153 4.89 -9.20 -8.35
C GLY A 153 5.97 -9.37 -9.43
N LYS A 154 7.22 -9.65 -9.05
CA LYS A 154 8.28 -10.04 -10.00
C LYS A 154 8.00 -11.40 -10.66
N ASN A 155 7.26 -12.27 -10.00
CA ASN A 155 6.95 -13.63 -10.46
C ASN A 155 5.46 -13.82 -10.79
N ARG A 156 4.59 -12.89 -10.38
CA ARG A 156 3.14 -13.00 -10.49
C ARG A 156 2.52 -11.73 -11.08
N PRO A 157 1.55 -11.85 -11.99
CA PRO A 157 0.84 -10.68 -12.49
C PRO A 157 -0.02 -10.04 -11.39
N GLY A 158 -0.23 -8.73 -11.48
CA GLY A 158 -1.14 -8.03 -10.58
C GLY A 158 -2.59 -8.44 -10.79
N VAL A 159 -3.37 -8.51 -9.70
CA VAL A 159 -4.79 -8.90 -9.73
C VAL A 159 -5.67 -7.65 -9.65
N ALA A 160 -6.68 -7.53 -10.51
CA ALA A 160 -7.61 -6.40 -10.47
C ALA A 160 -8.34 -6.32 -9.13
N TYR A 161 -8.44 -5.11 -8.55
CA TYR A 161 -9.15 -4.86 -7.31
C TYR A 161 -9.68 -3.42 -7.26
N PRO A 162 -10.98 -3.22 -6.95
CA PRO A 162 -11.95 -4.21 -6.45
C PRO A 162 -12.37 -5.28 -7.48
N ALA A 163 -12.88 -6.42 -7.01
CA ALA A 163 -13.20 -7.58 -7.85
C ALA A 163 -14.29 -7.33 -8.92
N PHE A 164 -15.06 -6.24 -8.79
CA PHE A 164 -16.06 -5.85 -9.80
C PHE A 164 -15.44 -5.16 -11.03
N LEU A 165 -14.16 -4.79 -11.00
CA LEU A 165 -13.48 -4.16 -12.13
C LEU A 165 -13.17 -5.18 -13.21
N GLY A 166 -13.35 -4.78 -14.48
CA GLY A 166 -12.82 -5.54 -15.61
C GLY A 166 -11.29 -5.57 -15.64
N PRO A 167 -10.66 -6.47 -16.44
CA PRO A 167 -9.21 -6.64 -16.49
C PRO A 167 -8.41 -5.36 -16.82
N ASP A 168 -8.98 -4.46 -17.63
CA ASP A 168 -8.32 -3.22 -18.06
C ASP A 168 -8.98 -1.96 -17.48
N GLU A 169 -9.83 -2.13 -16.46
CA GLU A 169 -10.48 -1.02 -15.76
C GLU A 169 -9.67 -0.61 -14.53
N ALA A 170 -9.55 0.70 -14.32
CA ALA A 170 -9.02 1.28 -13.10
C ALA A 170 -10.08 2.17 -12.45
N PHE A 171 -10.13 2.20 -11.12
CA PHE A 171 -11.03 3.01 -10.34
C PHE A 171 -10.34 4.29 -9.85
N ALA A 172 -11.00 5.44 -9.98
CA ALA A 172 -10.47 6.71 -9.51
C ALA A 172 -10.63 6.83 -7.98
N LEU A 173 -9.60 6.42 -7.25
CA LEU A 173 -9.63 6.43 -5.78
C LEU A 173 -9.61 7.85 -5.19
N PRO A 174 -10.44 8.15 -4.17
CA PRO A 174 -10.40 9.40 -3.42
C PRO A 174 -9.10 9.50 -2.61
N ASP A 175 -8.84 10.67 -2.00
CA ASP A 175 -7.61 10.92 -1.25
C ASP A 175 -7.43 9.98 -0.04
N SER A 176 -8.53 9.53 0.57
CA SER A 176 -8.48 8.68 1.77
C SER A 176 -9.03 7.28 1.54
N LEU A 177 -8.40 6.30 2.17
CA LEU A 177 -8.89 4.92 2.25
C LEU A 177 -8.60 4.35 3.64
N LEU A 178 -9.40 3.38 4.07
CA LEU A 178 -9.06 2.55 5.22
C LEU A 178 -8.40 1.26 4.75
N VAL A 179 -7.36 0.87 5.48
CA VAL A 179 -6.69 -0.41 5.38
C VAL A 179 -7.10 -1.23 6.59
N VAL A 180 -7.49 -2.49 6.35
CA VAL A 180 -8.01 -3.40 7.37
C VAL A 180 -7.17 -4.67 7.34
N LEU A 181 -6.44 -4.93 8.42
CA LEU A 181 -5.60 -6.11 8.59
C LEU A 181 -6.19 -6.99 9.70
N ASP A 182 -6.67 -8.17 9.32
CA ASP A 182 -7.08 -9.21 10.26
C ASP A 182 -5.96 -10.26 10.35
N MET A 183 -5.22 -10.26 11.46
CA MET A 183 -4.14 -11.22 11.70
C MET A 183 -4.66 -12.56 12.24
N ASP A 184 -5.90 -12.63 12.73
CA ASP A 184 -6.51 -13.86 13.23
C ASP A 184 -6.98 -14.74 12.06
N GLU A 185 -7.63 -14.12 11.07
CA GLU A 185 -8.05 -14.72 9.80
C GLU A 185 -6.93 -14.70 8.75
N GLY A 186 -5.92 -13.84 8.94
CA GLY A 186 -4.78 -13.71 8.03
C GLY A 186 -5.16 -13.06 6.71
N THR A 187 -5.90 -11.94 6.75
CA THR A 187 -6.41 -11.23 5.57
C THR A 187 -6.09 -9.74 5.59
N LEU A 188 -5.90 -9.16 4.39
CA LEU A 188 -5.87 -7.71 4.18
C LEU A 188 -7.04 -7.30 3.29
N SER A 189 -7.73 -6.22 3.65
CA SER A 189 -8.86 -5.64 2.93
C SER A 189 -8.80 -4.12 2.96
N PHE A 190 -9.66 -3.48 2.15
CA PHE A 190 -9.75 -2.01 2.08
C PHE A 190 -11.21 -1.54 2.15
N ILE A 191 -11.41 -0.32 2.67
CA ILE A 191 -12.67 0.41 2.62
C ILE A 191 -12.40 1.75 1.95
N VAL A 192 -13.24 2.12 0.98
CA VAL A 192 -13.16 3.41 0.28
C VAL A 192 -14.56 4.00 0.23
N ASP A 193 -14.69 5.29 0.55
CA ASP A 193 -15.98 6.01 0.63
C ASP A 193 -17.05 5.25 1.44
N GLY A 194 -16.61 4.61 2.54
CA GLY A 194 -17.48 3.83 3.42
C GLY A 194 -17.87 2.45 2.89
N GLN A 195 -17.49 2.08 1.67
CA GLN A 195 -17.77 0.77 1.07
C GLN A 195 -16.62 -0.23 1.31
N TYR A 196 -16.92 -1.39 1.88
CA TYR A 196 -15.98 -2.50 1.98
C TYR A 196 -15.73 -3.10 0.59
N LEU A 197 -14.46 -3.27 0.22
CA LEU A 197 -14.08 -3.71 -1.12
C LEU A 197 -13.79 -5.22 -1.21
N GLY A 198 -14.01 -5.95 -0.12
CA GLY A 198 -13.70 -7.37 -0.02
C GLY A 198 -12.23 -7.65 0.32
N VAL A 199 -11.92 -8.93 0.50
CA VAL A 199 -10.56 -9.39 0.84
C VAL A 199 -9.63 -9.24 -0.36
N ALA A 200 -8.55 -8.48 -0.17
CA ALA A 200 -7.49 -8.30 -1.16
C ALA A 200 -6.45 -9.43 -1.09
N PHE A 201 -6.01 -9.79 0.12
CA PHE A 201 -4.99 -10.84 0.32
C PHE A 201 -5.38 -11.80 1.43
N ARG A 202 -4.90 -13.04 1.33
CA ARG A 202 -5.04 -14.11 2.33
C ARG A 202 -3.68 -14.72 2.65
N GLY A 203 -3.61 -15.57 3.68
CA GLY A 203 -2.39 -16.29 4.05
C GLY A 203 -1.40 -15.45 4.87
N LEU A 204 -1.90 -14.44 5.58
CA LEU A 204 -1.09 -13.53 6.39
C LEU A 204 -0.88 -14.00 7.83
N LYS A 205 -1.62 -15.02 8.27
CA LYS A 205 -1.57 -15.56 9.63
C LYS A 205 -0.18 -16.08 9.99
N GLY A 206 0.23 -15.88 11.25
CA GLY A 206 1.53 -16.32 11.76
C GLY A 206 2.71 -15.42 11.35
N LYS A 207 2.45 -14.31 10.65
CA LYS A 207 3.45 -13.30 10.31
C LYS A 207 3.43 -12.16 11.33
N LYS A 208 4.45 -11.30 11.29
CA LYS A 208 4.44 -9.98 11.92
C LYS A 208 4.48 -8.92 10.82
N LEU A 209 3.39 -8.17 10.66
CA LEU A 209 3.17 -7.28 9.53
C LEU A 209 3.01 -5.82 9.96
N TYR A 210 3.70 -4.94 9.26
CA TYR A 210 3.73 -3.51 9.49
C TYR A 210 2.94 -2.82 8.38
N PRO A 211 2.17 -1.75 8.68
CA PRO A 211 1.69 -0.83 7.65
C PRO A 211 2.86 -0.34 6.80
N VAL A 212 2.69 -0.28 5.48
CA VAL A 212 3.73 0.19 4.57
C VAL A 212 3.12 0.87 3.35
N VAL A 213 3.84 1.84 2.79
CA VAL A 213 3.59 2.38 1.44
C VAL A 213 4.89 2.44 0.65
N SER A 214 4.77 2.53 -0.68
CA SER A 214 5.87 2.96 -1.55
C SER A 214 5.41 4.04 -2.52
N ALA A 215 6.18 5.12 -2.61
CA ALA A 215 5.89 6.33 -3.35
C ALA A 215 7.01 6.68 -4.34
N VAL A 216 6.62 7.34 -5.44
CA VAL A 216 7.55 7.84 -6.49
C VAL A 216 7.44 9.35 -6.74
N TRP A 217 6.40 9.99 -6.21
CA TRP A 217 6.12 11.40 -6.48
C TRP A 217 7.02 12.31 -5.63
N GLY A 218 7.63 13.31 -6.25
CA GLY A 218 8.41 14.31 -5.51
C GLY A 218 7.49 15.19 -4.68
N HIS A 219 7.85 15.45 -3.42
CA HIS A 219 7.06 16.24 -2.48
C HIS A 219 5.70 15.64 -2.12
N CYS A 220 5.48 14.34 -2.33
CA CYS A 220 4.26 13.73 -1.79
C CYS A 220 4.30 13.72 -0.27
N GLU A 221 3.16 13.99 0.33
CA GLU A 221 2.90 13.83 1.74
C GLU A 221 1.82 12.78 1.96
N VAL A 222 2.09 11.81 2.82
CA VAL A 222 1.17 10.70 3.09
C VAL A 222 0.98 10.54 4.59
N THR A 223 -0.25 10.74 5.04
CA THR A 223 -0.65 10.63 6.43
C THR A 223 -1.17 9.23 6.72
N MET A 224 -0.79 8.66 7.87
CA MET A 224 -1.40 7.46 8.42
C MET A 224 -1.99 7.72 9.80
N ARG A 225 -3.29 7.44 9.96
CA ARG A 225 -3.99 7.53 11.25
C ARG A 225 -4.51 6.17 11.65
N TYR A 226 -3.97 5.61 12.72
CA TYR A 226 -4.51 4.37 13.29
C TYR A 226 -5.92 4.61 13.85
N ILE A 227 -6.88 3.78 13.44
CA ILE A 227 -8.28 3.92 13.84
C ILE A 227 -8.52 3.17 15.13
N ASN A 228 -8.38 1.84 15.14
CA ASN A 228 -8.56 1.01 16.31
C ASN A 228 -7.99 -0.40 16.07
N GLY A 229 -7.94 -1.19 17.14
CA GLY A 229 -7.69 -2.62 17.07
C GLY A 229 -8.67 -3.39 17.96
N LEU A 230 -8.99 -4.61 17.56
CA LEU A 230 -9.75 -5.58 18.33
C LEU A 230 -8.91 -6.84 18.52
N ASP A 231 -8.71 -7.22 19.77
CA ASP A 231 -8.26 -8.57 20.09
C ASP A 231 -9.39 -9.58 19.84
N ARG A 232 -9.05 -10.87 19.88
CA ARG A 232 -10.00 -11.97 19.74
C ARG A 232 -10.66 -12.31 21.07
#